data_AF-A0A7W1FXI2-F1
#
_entry.id   AF-A0A7W1FXI2-F1
#
_cell.length_a   1.000
_cell.length_b   1.000
_cell.length_c   1.000
_cell.angle_alpha   90.00
_cell.angle_beta   90.00
_cell.angle_gamma   90.00
#
_symmetry.space_group_name_H-M   'P 1'
#
loop_
_entity.id
_entity.type
_entity.pdbx_description
1 polymer ?
#
loop_
_entity_poly.entity_id
_entity_poly.type
_entity_poly.pdbx_seq_one_letter_code
_entity_poly.pdbx_strand_id
1 'polypeptide(L)'
;MVRKIIFQALIFFQCAWVGAQTQQFNLMPSWDTLKILENPHKGFYQHFYDNGTWGYGAKEPAMSNFKGMDHLYVRLAWSYFNPVEDQYDWSKIDTLVKNWVSKGYKIAVCFTCKETGSSEATPSSMIGYATPKWVADAGAKGGWFSTWGNNNWEPLWDDAVFLAKHEKFLKAFNARYGNASWLAYIDIGSVGD
;
A
#
# COMPACT_ATOMS: atom_id res chain seq x y z
N MET A 1 -49.35 65.39 -33.33
CA MET A 1 -47.92 65.74 -33.29
C MET A 1 -47.59 66.24 -31.88
N VAL A 2 -47.32 65.35 -30.92
CA VAL A 2 -46.76 65.73 -29.59
C VAL A 2 -45.87 64.59 -29.10
N ARG A 3 -44.73 64.98 -28.53
CA ARG A 3 -43.52 64.21 -28.28
C ARG A 3 -43.62 63.26 -27.07
N LYS A 4 -42.89 62.15 -27.18
CA LYS A 4 -42.48 61.23 -26.10
C LYS A 4 -41.81 61.99 -24.95
N ILE A 5 -42.12 61.63 -23.71
CA ILE A 5 -41.17 61.73 -22.58
C ILE A 5 -41.32 60.44 -21.74
N ILE A 6 -40.23 59.68 -21.73
CA ILE A 6 -39.99 58.50 -20.91
C ILE A 6 -39.42 59.00 -19.59
N PHE A 7 -40.03 58.64 -18.46
CA PHE A 7 -39.41 58.80 -17.15
C PHE A 7 -39.06 57.41 -16.61
N GLN A 8 -37.79 57.05 -16.73
CA GLN A 8 -37.21 55.89 -16.05
C GLN A 8 -36.96 56.26 -14.59
N ALA A 9 -37.69 55.63 -13.67
CA ALA A 9 -37.35 55.66 -12.26
C ALA A 9 -36.30 54.58 -11.99
N LEU A 10 -35.04 54.99 -11.83
CA LEU A 10 -33.96 54.13 -11.36
C LEU A 10 -34.10 53.93 -9.84
N ILE A 11 -34.61 52.77 -9.45
CA ILE A 11 -34.59 52.30 -8.06
C ILE A 11 -33.17 51.80 -7.78
N PHE A 12 -32.38 52.59 -7.05
CA PHE A 12 -31.10 52.13 -6.51
C PHE A 12 -31.36 51.23 -5.31
N PHE A 13 -31.35 49.92 -5.54
CA PHE A 13 -31.21 48.93 -4.46
C PHE A 13 -29.77 49.04 -3.91
N GLN A 14 -29.59 49.78 -2.81
CA GLN A 14 -28.37 49.67 -2.02
C GLN A 14 -28.40 48.33 -1.29
N CYS A 15 -27.79 47.31 -1.89
CA CYS A 15 -27.37 46.13 -1.12
C CYS A 15 -26.33 46.61 -0.10
N ALA A 16 -26.74 46.72 1.16
CA ALA A 16 -25.81 46.87 2.26
C ALA A 16 -24.91 45.63 2.27
N TRP A 17 -23.65 45.81 1.86
CA TRP A 17 -22.60 44.83 2.10
C TRP A 17 -22.42 44.71 3.61
N VAL A 18 -23.12 43.76 4.23
CA VAL A 18 -22.77 43.29 5.56
C VAL A 18 -21.44 42.56 5.37
N GLY A 19 -20.35 43.27 5.61
CA GLY A 19 -19.02 42.67 5.58
C GLY A 19 -19.02 41.46 6.48
N ALA A 20 -18.79 40.28 5.92
CA ALA A 20 -18.67 39.06 6.70
C ALA A 20 -17.54 39.27 7.71
N GLN A 21 -17.88 39.31 9.00
CA GLN A 21 -16.91 39.50 10.04
C GLN A 21 -16.17 38.17 10.20
N THR A 22 -14.94 38.10 9.70
CA THR A 22 -14.11 36.89 9.80
C THR A 22 -13.82 36.62 11.28
N GLN A 23 -14.36 35.53 11.81
CA GLN A 23 -14.09 35.11 13.17
C GLN A 23 -12.80 34.29 13.20
N GLN A 24 -11.79 34.79 13.91
CA GLN A 24 -10.52 34.09 14.09
C GLN A 24 -10.51 33.42 15.47
N PHE A 25 -10.31 32.11 15.50
CA PHE A 25 -10.13 31.35 16.73
C PHE A 25 -8.66 30.94 16.88
N ASN A 26 -8.03 31.31 18.00
CA ASN A 26 -6.68 30.87 18.31
C ASN A 26 -6.73 29.54 19.06
N LEU A 27 -6.38 28.45 18.38
CA LEU A 27 -6.35 27.11 18.96
C LEU A 27 -4.98 26.73 19.54
N MET A 28 -3.94 27.58 19.41
CA MET A 28 -2.60 27.29 19.93
C MET A 28 -2.58 26.95 21.43
N PRO A 29 -3.39 27.59 22.30
CA PRO A 29 -3.44 27.21 23.72
C PRO A 29 -3.97 25.79 23.98
N SER A 30 -4.69 25.20 23.02
CA SER A 30 -5.23 23.84 23.11
C SER A 30 -4.29 22.80 22.48
N TRP A 31 -3.11 23.21 22.01
CA TRP A 31 -2.16 22.27 21.42
C TRP A 31 -1.59 21.35 22.49
N ASP A 32 -1.74 20.05 22.26
CA ASP A 32 -1.05 19.01 23.01
C ASP A 32 0.11 18.50 22.15
N THR A 33 1.33 18.93 22.48
CA THR A 33 2.55 18.53 21.77
C THR A 33 3.13 17.21 22.27
N LEU A 34 2.55 16.62 23.32
CA LEU A 34 3.04 15.40 23.94
C LEU A 34 2.22 14.17 23.56
N LYS A 35 0.92 14.35 23.29
CA LYS A 35 0.03 13.27 22.87
C LYS A 35 0.41 12.77 21.48
N ILE A 36 0.65 11.48 21.40
CA ILE A 36 0.84 10.79 20.13
C ILE A 36 -0.54 10.63 19.49
N LEU A 37 -0.65 11.11 18.25
CA LEU A 37 -1.81 10.83 17.41
C LEU A 37 -1.55 9.51 16.69
N GLU A 38 -2.19 8.45 17.18
CA GLU A 38 -2.20 7.18 16.49
C GLU A 38 -3.07 7.30 15.23
N ASN A 39 -2.53 6.86 14.10
CA ASN A 39 -3.23 6.84 12.82
C ASN A 39 -3.27 5.39 12.30
N PRO A 40 -4.18 4.54 12.80
CA PRO A 40 -4.19 3.13 12.44
C PRO A 40 -4.17 2.91 10.93
N HIS A 41 -3.32 2.02 10.45
CA HIS A 41 -3.16 1.64 9.02
C HIS A 41 -2.57 2.72 8.11
N LYS A 42 -2.34 3.93 8.62
CA LYS A 42 -1.81 5.09 7.88
C LYS A 42 -0.73 5.83 8.70
N GLY A 43 -0.27 5.21 9.78
CA GLY A 43 0.63 5.77 10.79
C GLY A 43 2.08 5.54 10.43
N PHE A 44 2.94 5.62 11.45
CA PHE A 44 4.35 5.27 11.28
C PHE A 44 4.51 3.76 11.27
N TYR A 45 5.19 3.25 10.25
CA TYR A 45 5.46 1.83 10.09
C TYR A 45 6.90 1.59 9.63
N GLN A 46 7.38 0.38 9.89
CA GLN A 46 8.72 -0.04 9.52
C GLN A 46 8.64 -1.01 8.36
N HIS A 47 9.26 -0.68 7.22
CA HIS A 47 9.55 -1.68 6.20
C HIS A 47 10.42 -2.76 6.84
N PHE A 48 9.95 -4.01 6.89
CA PHE A 48 10.75 -5.13 7.37
C PHE A 48 11.38 -5.87 6.20
N TYR A 49 10.54 -6.28 5.26
CA TYR A 49 10.95 -6.76 3.95
C TYR A 49 10.44 -5.78 2.91
N ASP A 50 11.33 -5.39 2.01
CA ASP A 50 10.98 -4.54 0.89
C ASP A 50 11.92 -4.81 -0.27
N ASN A 51 11.34 -5.08 -1.43
CA ASN A 51 11.97 -5.56 -2.65
C ASN A 51 12.60 -6.96 -2.49
N GLY A 52 13.28 -7.25 -1.39
CA GLY A 52 13.84 -8.56 -1.08
C GLY A 52 13.99 -8.80 0.42
N THR A 53 14.66 -9.90 0.78
CA THR A 53 14.79 -10.34 2.19
C THR A 53 16.05 -9.87 2.91
N TRP A 54 16.86 -9.01 2.27
CA TRP A 54 18.21 -8.65 2.71
C TRP A 54 18.29 -7.30 3.42
N GLY A 55 17.25 -6.47 3.36
CA GLY A 55 17.24 -5.08 3.83
C GLY A 55 16.34 -4.81 5.04
N TYR A 56 16.44 -3.58 5.54
CA TYR A 56 15.60 -2.93 6.57
C TYR A 56 15.49 -3.66 7.91
N GLY A 57 14.67 -4.71 7.98
CA GLY A 57 14.33 -5.43 9.20
C GLY A 57 13.69 -4.53 10.27
N ALA A 58 13.61 -5.05 11.49
CA ALA A 58 13.22 -4.30 12.67
C ALA A 58 14.20 -4.63 13.81
N LYS A 59 14.67 -3.60 14.51
CA LYS A 59 15.72 -3.73 15.52
C LYS A 59 15.29 -3.05 16.81
N GLU A 60 15.47 -3.74 17.92
CA GLU A 60 15.35 -3.10 19.24
C GLU A 60 16.66 -2.37 19.58
N PRO A 61 16.60 -1.28 20.38
CA PRO A 61 15.38 -0.67 20.95
C PRO A 61 14.72 0.36 20.01
N ALA A 62 15.14 0.47 18.75
CA ALA A 62 14.62 1.50 17.84
C ALA A 62 13.11 1.40 17.64
N MET A 63 12.60 0.17 17.52
CA MET A 63 11.16 -0.10 17.47
C MET A 63 10.45 0.41 18.72
N SER A 64 10.85 -0.05 19.91
CA SER A 64 10.22 0.36 21.17
C SER A 64 10.36 1.86 21.48
N ASN A 65 11.40 2.53 20.96
CA ASN A 65 11.66 3.95 21.21
C ASN A 65 10.85 4.87 20.28
N PHE A 66 10.41 4.38 19.10
CA PHE A 66 9.59 5.17 18.20
C PHE A 66 8.12 5.04 18.60
N LYS A 67 7.64 5.99 19.40
CA LYS A 67 6.25 5.98 19.84
C LYS A 67 5.30 6.25 18.67
N GLY A 68 4.24 5.46 18.55
CA GLY A 68 3.29 5.53 17.43
C GLY A 68 3.67 4.70 16.21
N MET A 69 4.77 3.94 16.27
CA MET A 69 5.07 2.87 15.31
C MET A 69 4.08 1.72 15.52
N ASP A 70 3.18 1.47 14.56
CA ASP A 70 2.03 0.56 14.78
C ASP A 70 2.17 -0.80 14.07
N HIS A 71 2.91 -0.89 12.96
CA HIS A 71 3.06 -2.14 12.22
C HIS A 71 4.37 -2.28 11.45
N LEU A 72 4.64 -3.53 11.06
CA LEU A 72 5.69 -3.89 10.12
C LEU A 72 5.10 -4.08 8.73
N TYR A 73 5.76 -3.54 7.72
CA TYR A 73 5.36 -3.67 6.32
C TYR A 73 6.22 -4.71 5.60
N VAL A 74 5.56 -5.67 4.96
CA VAL A 74 6.15 -6.78 4.22
C VAL A 74 5.77 -6.62 2.75
N ARG A 75 6.67 -6.08 1.94
CA ARG A 75 6.52 -6.01 0.49
C ARG A 75 7.50 -6.97 -0.16
N LEU A 76 6.96 -8.03 -0.75
CA LEU A 76 7.74 -9.08 -1.39
C LEU A 76 6.99 -9.64 -2.59
N ALA A 77 7.77 -10.09 -3.59
CA ALA A 77 7.26 -10.81 -4.74
C ALA A 77 6.37 -12.00 -4.35
N TRP A 78 5.27 -12.19 -5.09
CA TRP A 78 4.39 -13.35 -4.96
C TRP A 78 5.17 -14.68 -5.02
N SER A 79 6.20 -14.76 -5.86
CA SER A 79 7.08 -15.93 -5.99
C SER A 79 7.78 -16.37 -4.69
N TYR A 80 7.97 -15.48 -3.72
CA TYR A 80 8.46 -15.88 -2.39
C TYR A 80 7.47 -16.73 -1.60
N PHE A 81 6.18 -16.56 -1.85
CA PHE A 81 5.10 -17.17 -1.06
C PHE A 81 4.47 -18.36 -1.76
N ASN A 82 4.62 -18.48 -3.07
CA ASN A 82 4.02 -19.55 -3.85
C ASN A 82 4.99 -20.07 -4.92
N PRO A 83 6.12 -20.67 -4.51
CA PRO A 83 7.18 -21.07 -5.43
C PRO A 83 6.75 -22.19 -6.39
N VAL A 84 5.80 -23.04 -6.01
CA VAL A 84 5.23 -24.08 -6.87
C VAL A 84 3.72 -23.98 -6.78
N GLU A 85 3.00 -24.27 -7.87
CA GLU A 85 1.54 -24.26 -7.84
C GLU A 85 1.03 -25.14 -6.68
N ASP A 86 0.08 -24.59 -5.91
CA ASP A 86 -0.51 -25.21 -4.71
C ASP A 86 0.44 -25.46 -3.52
N GLN A 87 1.69 -25.01 -3.58
CA GLN A 87 2.64 -25.06 -2.47
C GLN A 87 2.98 -23.65 -2.00
N TYR A 88 2.66 -23.36 -0.74
CA TYR A 88 2.79 -22.03 -0.17
C TYR A 88 3.85 -22.00 0.93
N ASP A 89 4.74 -21.02 0.87
CA ASP A 89 5.71 -20.72 1.93
C ASP A 89 5.32 -19.42 2.65
N TRP A 90 4.77 -19.59 3.84
CA TRP A 90 4.36 -18.46 4.68
C TRP A 90 5.38 -18.09 5.77
N SER A 91 6.56 -18.73 5.77
CA SER A 91 7.56 -18.59 6.83
C SER A 91 7.97 -17.14 7.09
N LYS A 92 8.01 -16.31 6.05
CA LYS A 92 8.37 -14.88 6.13
C LYS A 92 7.35 -14.06 6.94
N ILE A 93 6.07 -14.42 6.87
CA ILE A 93 5.01 -13.79 7.65
C ILE A 93 4.97 -14.41 9.05
N ASP A 94 4.97 -15.75 9.14
CA ASP A 94 4.86 -16.47 10.40
C ASP A 94 5.98 -16.12 11.39
N THR A 95 7.20 -15.92 10.88
CA THR A 95 8.34 -15.50 11.68
C THR A 95 8.12 -14.11 12.28
N LEU A 96 7.54 -13.19 11.52
CA LEU A 96 7.23 -11.84 12.01
C LEU A 96 6.09 -11.86 13.03
N VAL A 97 5.04 -12.64 12.76
CA VAL A 97 3.93 -12.82 13.70
C VAL A 97 4.47 -13.29 15.06
N LYS A 98 5.30 -14.34 15.04
CA LYS A 98 5.91 -14.91 16.24
C LYS A 98 6.75 -13.89 17.03
N ASN A 99 7.50 -13.04 16.34
CA ASN A 99 8.52 -12.19 16.97
C ASN A 99 8.00 -10.81 17.39
N TRP A 100 6.94 -10.30 16.76
CA TRP A 100 6.55 -8.89 16.88
C TRP A 100 5.11 -8.66 17.35
N VAL A 101 4.18 -9.59 17.11
CA VAL A 101 2.77 -9.38 17.48
C VAL A 101 2.57 -9.30 18.99
N SER A 102 3.29 -10.13 19.76
CA SER A 102 3.25 -10.07 21.24
C SER A 102 3.83 -8.76 21.79
N LYS A 103 4.56 -8.00 20.99
CA LYS A 103 5.09 -6.67 21.34
C LYS A 103 4.16 -5.52 20.93
N GLY A 104 2.98 -5.83 20.39
CA GLY A 104 1.97 -4.85 20.00
C GLY A 104 2.00 -4.40 18.54
N TYR A 105 2.92 -4.92 17.72
CA TYR A 105 2.98 -4.56 16.30
C TYR A 105 2.05 -5.42 15.46
N LYS A 106 1.32 -4.80 14.53
CA LYS A 106 0.61 -5.51 13.47
C LYS A 106 1.54 -5.77 12.27
N ILE A 107 1.04 -6.49 11.28
CA ILE A 107 1.76 -6.73 10.01
C ILE A 107 0.87 -6.31 8.84
N ALA A 108 1.41 -5.50 7.95
CA ALA A 108 0.83 -5.20 6.65
C ALA A 108 1.60 -5.96 5.56
N VAL A 109 0.88 -6.45 4.55
CA VAL A 109 1.47 -7.25 3.47
C VAL A 109 1.19 -6.64 2.10
N CYS A 110 2.17 -6.74 1.21
CA CYS A 110 2.06 -6.36 -0.20
C CYS A 110 2.70 -7.48 -1.03
N PHE A 111 1.88 -8.14 -1.86
CA PHE A 111 2.33 -9.17 -2.78
C PHE A 111 2.53 -8.56 -4.15
N THR A 112 3.79 -8.41 -4.54
CA THR A 112 4.14 -7.79 -5.82
C THR A 112 4.14 -8.81 -6.94
N CYS A 113 3.56 -8.45 -8.09
CA CYS A 113 3.51 -9.30 -9.28
C CYS A 113 4.54 -8.89 -10.35
N LYS A 114 5.17 -7.74 -10.15
CA LYS A 114 6.33 -7.23 -10.89
C LYS A 114 7.25 -6.52 -9.90
N GLU A 115 8.55 -6.64 -10.11
CA GLU A 115 9.57 -5.93 -9.32
C GLU A 115 10.61 -5.33 -10.27
N THR A 116 11.20 -4.22 -9.84
CA THR A 116 12.40 -3.66 -10.49
C THR A 116 13.59 -3.96 -9.58
N GLY A 117 14.48 -4.85 -10.00
CA GLY A 117 15.63 -5.14 -9.15
C GLY A 117 16.55 -6.24 -9.62
N SER A 118 17.62 -6.41 -8.84
CA SER A 118 18.66 -7.43 -8.95
C SER A 118 18.16 -8.81 -8.52
N SER A 119 19.05 -9.81 -8.53
CA SER A 119 18.76 -11.21 -8.19
C SER A 119 18.08 -11.42 -6.83
N GLU A 120 18.16 -10.45 -5.93
CA GLU A 120 17.61 -10.51 -4.58
C GLU A 120 16.16 -10.02 -4.49
N ALA A 121 15.58 -9.48 -5.57
CA ALA A 121 14.19 -9.01 -5.58
C ALA A 121 13.16 -10.17 -5.64
N THR A 122 13.66 -11.37 -5.96
CA THR A 122 12.89 -12.60 -6.16
C THR A 122 13.64 -13.76 -5.52
N PRO A 123 13.02 -14.94 -5.31
CA PRO A 123 13.74 -16.11 -4.88
C PRO A 123 14.89 -16.44 -5.83
N SER A 124 16.02 -16.93 -5.29
CA SER A 124 17.19 -17.29 -6.12
C SER A 124 16.90 -18.37 -7.17
N SER A 125 15.86 -19.19 -6.96
CA SER A 125 15.37 -20.19 -7.91
C SER A 125 14.49 -19.59 -9.03
N MET A 126 14.11 -18.32 -8.95
CA MET A 126 13.15 -17.63 -9.83
C MET A 126 13.57 -16.18 -10.10
N ILE A 127 14.87 -15.95 -10.32
CA ILE A 127 15.39 -14.61 -10.62
C ILE A 127 14.63 -13.99 -11.80
N GLY A 128 14.12 -12.77 -11.59
CA GLY A 128 13.36 -12.01 -12.59
C GLY A 128 11.86 -12.32 -12.63
N TYR A 129 11.37 -13.23 -11.79
CA TYR A 129 9.96 -13.61 -11.72
C TYR A 129 9.34 -13.20 -10.38
N ALA A 130 8.75 -12.00 -10.34
CA ALA A 130 7.97 -11.57 -9.18
C ALA A 130 6.62 -12.33 -9.10
N THR A 131 5.92 -12.40 -10.23
CA THR A 131 4.92 -13.44 -10.47
C THR A 131 5.64 -14.80 -10.62
N PRO A 132 5.23 -15.86 -9.90
CA PRO A 132 5.90 -17.16 -9.98
C PRO A 132 5.98 -17.67 -11.42
N LYS A 133 7.13 -18.22 -11.81
CA LYS A 133 7.38 -18.71 -13.18
C LYS A 133 6.31 -19.70 -13.66
N TRP A 134 5.80 -20.55 -12.77
CA TRP A 134 4.78 -21.56 -13.11
C TRP A 134 3.47 -20.94 -13.64
N VAL A 135 3.19 -19.66 -13.34
CA VAL A 135 2.03 -18.94 -13.87
C VAL A 135 2.22 -18.64 -15.36
N ALA A 136 3.41 -18.19 -15.75
CA ALA A 136 3.78 -18.01 -17.15
C ALA A 136 3.81 -19.36 -17.88
N ASP A 137 4.35 -20.41 -17.24
CA ASP A 137 4.36 -21.77 -17.80
C ASP A 137 2.95 -22.35 -17.99
N ALA A 138 1.99 -21.93 -17.16
CA ALA A 138 0.58 -22.27 -17.30
C ALA A 138 -0.15 -21.49 -18.42
N GLY A 139 0.55 -20.61 -19.13
CA GLY A 139 0.04 -19.90 -20.30
C GLY A 139 -0.38 -18.45 -20.04
N ALA A 140 -0.08 -17.88 -18.87
CA ALA A 140 -0.31 -16.45 -18.64
C ALA A 140 0.55 -15.61 -19.60
N LYS A 141 -0.09 -14.65 -20.26
CA LYS A 141 0.60 -13.71 -21.14
C LYS A 141 1.39 -12.69 -20.32
N GLY A 142 2.47 -12.20 -20.91
CA GLY A 142 3.34 -11.20 -20.29
C GLY A 142 4.53 -10.88 -21.20
N GLY A 143 5.42 -10.02 -20.70
CA GLY A 143 6.59 -9.54 -21.43
C GLY A 143 7.82 -9.46 -20.53
N TRP A 144 9.01 -9.50 -21.15
CA TRP A 144 10.27 -9.25 -20.47
C TRP A 144 10.63 -7.77 -20.58
N PHE A 145 10.94 -7.16 -19.45
CA PHE A 145 11.30 -5.76 -19.34
C PHE A 145 12.66 -5.61 -18.68
N SER A 146 13.56 -4.90 -19.37
CA SER A 146 14.88 -4.59 -18.86
C SER A 146 14.87 -3.27 -18.10
N THR A 147 15.18 -3.32 -16.81
CA THR A 147 15.22 -2.16 -15.92
C THR A 147 16.49 -2.21 -15.08
N TRP A 148 17.29 -1.15 -15.12
CA TRP A 148 18.56 -1.04 -14.39
C TRP A 148 19.53 -2.22 -14.60
N GLY A 149 19.56 -2.79 -15.81
CA GLY A 149 20.44 -3.92 -16.15
C GLY A 149 19.91 -5.30 -15.73
N ASN A 150 18.71 -5.38 -15.19
CA ASN A 150 18.04 -6.64 -14.86
C ASN A 150 16.84 -6.88 -15.76
N ASN A 151 16.63 -8.13 -16.18
CA ASN A 151 15.49 -8.51 -16.99
C ASN A 151 14.43 -9.16 -16.10
N ASN A 152 13.24 -8.56 -16.03
CA ASN A 152 12.14 -9.00 -15.19
C ASN A 152 10.92 -9.31 -16.05
N TRP A 153 10.22 -10.38 -15.72
CA TRP A 153 8.98 -10.76 -16.41
C TRP A 153 7.80 -10.07 -15.74
N GLU A 154 6.97 -9.41 -16.54
CA GLU A 154 5.76 -8.73 -16.13
C GLU A 154 4.55 -9.43 -16.77
N PRO A 155 3.52 -9.80 -15.99
CA PRO A 155 2.29 -10.33 -16.54
C PRO A 155 1.50 -9.26 -17.28
N LEU A 156 0.77 -9.65 -18.31
CA LEU A 156 -0.31 -8.83 -18.82
C LEU A 156 -1.41 -8.78 -17.76
N TRP A 157 -1.66 -7.59 -17.20
CA TRP A 157 -2.46 -7.40 -15.99
C TRP A 157 -3.92 -7.87 -16.08
N ASP A 158 -4.50 -7.88 -17.29
CA ASP A 158 -5.86 -8.34 -17.57
C ASP A 158 -5.92 -9.77 -18.16
N ASP A 159 -4.79 -10.49 -18.19
CA ASP A 159 -4.74 -11.87 -18.65
C ASP A 159 -5.53 -12.80 -17.71
N ALA A 160 -6.42 -13.59 -18.29
CA ALA A 160 -7.33 -14.46 -17.52
C ALA A 160 -6.59 -15.56 -16.74
N VAL A 161 -5.46 -16.07 -17.25
CA VAL A 161 -4.67 -17.09 -16.53
C VAL A 161 -3.98 -16.43 -15.34
N PHE A 162 -3.34 -15.28 -15.55
CA PHE A 162 -2.74 -14.50 -14.46
C PHE A 162 -3.76 -14.21 -13.35
N LEU A 163 -4.91 -13.62 -13.69
CA LEU A 163 -5.95 -13.26 -12.74
C LEU A 163 -6.48 -14.49 -11.97
N ALA A 164 -6.75 -15.60 -12.66
CA ALA A 164 -7.24 -16.81 -12.02
C ALA A 164 -6.22 -17.44 -11.05
N LYS A 165 -4.93 -17.46 -11.43
CA LYS A 165 -3.87 -17.98 -10.55
C LYS A 165 -3.61 -17.05 -9.35
N HIS A 166 -3.63 -15.74 -9.58
CA HIS A 166 -3.46 -14.75 -8.51
C HIS A 166 -4.63 -14.79 -7.53
N GLU A 167 -5.87 -14.90 -8.02
CA GLU A 167 -7.06 -15.10 -7.17
C GLU A 167 -6.94 -16.35 -6.30
N LYS A 168 -6.47 -17.47 -6.88
CA LYS A 168 -6.23 -18.72 -6.15
C LYS A 168 -5.22 -18.52 -5.01
N PHE A 169 -4.13 -17.82 -5.28
CA PHE A 169 -3.15 -17.46 -4.24
C PHE A 169 -3.75 -16.58 -3.14
N LEU A 170 -4.49 -15.53 -3.49
CA LEU A 170 -5.14 -14.66 -2.51
C LEU A 170 -6.19 -15.41 -1.67
N LYS A 171 -6.90 -16.38 -2.26
CA LYS A 171 -7.80 -17.28 -1.52
C LYS A 171 -7.03 -18.15 -0.52
N ALA A 172 -5.85 -18.66 -0.88
CA ALA A 172 -5.00 -19.41 0.05
C ALA A 172 -4.48 -18.53 1.20
N PHE A 173 -4.07 -17.29 0.91
CA PHE A 173 -3.71 -16.31 1.93
C PHE A 173 -4.90 -16.05 2.88
N ASN A 174 -6.09 -15.79 2.32
CA ASN A 174 -7.30 -15.54 3.11
C ASN A 174 -7.70 -16.75 3.97
N ALA A 175 -7.59 -17.97 3.44
CA ALA A 175 -7.88 -19.18 4.21
C ALA A 175 -6.97 -19.34 5.43
N ARG A 176 -5.73 -18.86 5.35
CA ARG A 176 -4.76 -18.92 6.45
C ARG A 176 -4.86 -17.74 7.42
N TYR A 177 -5.04 -16.53 6.89
CA TYR A 177 -4.84 -15.28 7.64
C TYR A 177 -6.02 -14.30 7.61
N GLY A 178 -7.10 -14.60 6.87
CA GLY A 178 -8.21 -13.65 6.66
C GLY A 178 -8.91 -13.17 7.93
N ASN A 179 -8.84 -13.95 9.01
CA ASN A 179 -9.41 -13.60 10.32
C ASN A 179 -8.34 -13.27 11.37
N ALA A 180 -7.08 -13.06 10.96
CA ALA A 180 -6.00 -12.77 11.87
C ALA A 180 -6.10 -11.35 12.44
N SER A 181 -6.23 -11.21 13.76
CA SER A 181 -6.30 -9.90 14.44
C SER A 181 -5.02 -9.06 14.31
N TRP A 182 -3.89 -9.70 13.99
CA TRP A 182 -2.61 -9.04 13.78
C TRP A 182 -2.43 -8.47 12.37
N LEU A 183 -3.28 -8.84 11.41
CA LEU A 183 -3.20 -8.31 10.05
C LEU A 183 -3.69 -6.86 10.06
N ALA A 184 -2.82 -5.92 9.69
CA ALA A 184 -3.15 -4.49 9.63
C ALA A 184 -3.97 -4.19 8.38
N TYR A 185 -3.40 -4.49 7.22
CA TYR A 185 -4.01 -4.30 5.91
C TYR A 185 -3.24 -5.08 4.84
N ILE A 186 -3.86 -5.19 3.67
CA ILE A 186 -3.23 -5.70 2.45
C ILE A 186 -3.09 -4.51 1.50
N ASP A 187 -1.88 -4.29 1.03
CA ASP A 187 -1.56 -3.33 -0.01
C ASP A 187 -1.54 -4.03 -1.38
N ILE A 188 -2.08 -3.36 -2.39
CA ILE A 188 -2.27 -3.93 -3.72
C ILE A 188 -1.01 -3.68 -4.55
N GLY A 189 -0.09 -4.63 -4.53
CA GLY A 189 1.13 -4.65 -5.38
C GLY A 189 1.00 -5.50 -6.66
N SER A 190 -0.21 -5.93 -6.99
CA SER A 190 -0.47 -6.89 -8.08
C SER A 190 -0.77 -6.26 -9.43
N VAL A 191 -0.61 -4.94 -9.54
CA VAL A 191 -0.78 -4.18 -10.78
C VAL A 191 0.15 -2.96 -10.76
N GLY A 192 0.68 -2.62 -11.93
CA GLY A 192 1.53 -1.44 -12.08
C GLY A 192 3.01 -1.72 -11.84
N ASP A 193 3.76 -0.61 -11.85
CA ASP A 193 5.22 -0.60 -11.94
C ASP A 193 5.94 -0.39 -10.61
#